data_AF-A0A1B6G3K8-F1
#
_entry.id   AF-A0A1B6G3K8-F1
#
_cell.length_a   1.000
_cell.length_b   1.000
_cell.length_c   1.000
_cell.angle_alpha   90.00
_cell.angle_beta   90.00
_cell.angle_gamma   90.00
#
_symmetry.space_group_name_H-M   'P 1'
#
loop_
_entity.id
_entity.type
_entity.pdbx_description
1 polymer ?
#
loop_
_entity_poly.entity_id
_entity_poly.type
_entity_poly.pdbx_seq_one_letter_code
_entity_poly.pdbx_strand_id
1 'polypeptide(L)'
;EVEASTTYPFNLKPGTQFSCDDKIKGGYYADVEAECYGYFICSQGEINGPLLKSHFWCGPTTKFNQRSRTCQTEANVACSVSHRYFHLNKDILSLPDPDDDIKDTFEPSKVMT
;
A
#
# COMPACT_ATOMS: atom_id res chain seq x y z
N GLU A 1 -28.50 -14.24 -25.63
CA GLU A 1 -28.04 -14.36 -24.24
C GLU A 1 -26.56 -14.00 -24.24
N VAL A 2 -26.15 -12.95 -23.53
CA VAL A 2 -24.74 -12.61 -23.36
C VAL A 2 -24.48 -12.60 -21.86
N GLU A 3 -23.87 -13.68 -21.37
CA GLU A 3 -23.36 -13.75 -20.00
C GLU A 3 -22.18 -12.79 -19.85
N ALA A 4 -22.40 -11.67 -19.17
CA ALA A 4 -21.31 -10.86 -18.63
C ALA A 4 -20.97 -11.37 -17.22
N SER A 5 -20.42 -12.57 -17.13
CA SER A 5 -19.85 -13.11 -15.89
C SER A 5 -18.36 -12.73 -15.79
N THR A 6 -18.08 -11.46 -15.48
CA THR A 6 -16.84 -11.01 -14.83
C THR A 6 -17.16 -9.69 -14.13
N THR A 7 -17.71 -9.80 -12.92
CA THR A 7 -18.21 -8.68 -12.11
C THR A 7 -17.07 -7.86 -11.56
N TYR A 8 -16.55 -6.96 -12.38
CA TYR A 8 -16.05 -5.73 -11.81
C TYR A 8 -17.20 -4.90 -11.27
N PRO A 9 -17.19 -4.53 -9.98
CA PRO A 9 -18.22 -3.66 -9.45
C PRO A 9 -18.14 -2.31 -10.16
N PHE A 10 -19.19 -2.00 -10.92
CA PHE A 10 -19.33 -0.76 -11.69
C PHE A 10 -19.39 0.50 -10.81
N ASN A 11 -19.34 0.35 -9.48
CA ASN A 11 -19.39 1.41 -8.47
C ASN A 11 -18.33 1.19 -7.37
N LEU A 12 -17.08 0.99 -7.77
CA LEU A 12 -15.97 0.94 -6.81
C LEU A 12 -15.74 2.31 -6.17
N LYS A 13 -15.83 2.35 -4.84
CA LYS A 13 -15.49 3.51 -4.02
C LYS A 13 -14.55 3.05 -2.90
N PRO A 14 -13.51 3.83 -2.56
CA PRO A 14 -12.64 3.48 -1.45
C PRO A 14 -13.44 3.40 -0.15
N GLY A 15 -13.06 2.47 0.71
CA GLY A 15 -13.51 2.38 2.09
C GLY A 15 -13.23 3.67 2.85
N THR A 16 -14.11 3.97 3.81
CA THR A 16 -14.10 5.25 4.53
C THR A 16 -13.48 5.15 5.91
N GLN A 17 -13.50 3.98 6.56
CA GLN A 17 -13.05 3.83 7.94
C GLN A 17 -11.53 3.65 8.08
N PHE A 18 -10.82 3.38 6.98
CA PHE A 18 -9.38 3.20 7.03
C PHE A 18 -8.66 4.52 7.35
N SER A 19 -7.75 4.49 8.33
CA SER A 19 -6.81 5.56 8.67
C SER A 19 -5.37 5.05 8.74
N CYS A 20 -4.43 5.94 8.42
CA CYS A 20 -3.00 5.72 8.59
C CYS A 20 -2.51 5.94 10.04
N ASP A 21 -3.40 6.28 10.97
CA ASP A 21 -3.10 6.29 12.39
C ASP A 21 -2.65 4.89 12.84
N ASP A 22 -1.54 4.85 13.59
CA ASP A 22 -0.87 3.62 14.04
C ASP A 22 -0.49 2.64 12.90
N LYS A 23 -0.28 3.16 11.68
CA LYS A 23 0.21 2.39 10.53
C LYS A 23 1.68 2.66 10.28
N ILE A 24 2.31 1.69 9.62
CA ILE A 24 3.70 1.75 9.19
C ILE A 24 3.83 2.67 7.97
N LYS A 25 4.79 3.61 8.01
CA LYS A 25 5.23 4.42 6.87
C LYS A 25 5.67 3.51 5.71
N GLY A 26 5.15 3.77 4.51
CA GLY A 26 5.33 2.92 3.32
C GLY A 26 4.46 1.65 3.31
N GLY A 27 3.68 1.39 4.35
CA GLY A 27 2.87 0.17 4.47
C GLY A 27 1.69 0.13 3.50
N TYR A 28 1.35 -1.09 3.08
CA TYR A 28 0.23 -1.40 2.18
C TYR A 28 -0.89 -2.08 2.97
N TYR A 29 -2.13 -1.63 2.78
CA TYR A 29 -3.27 -2.10 3.56
C TYR A 29 -4.47 -2.38 2.66
N ALA A 30 -4.95 -3.61 2.66
CA ALA A 30 -6.11 -4.02 1.88
C ALA A 30 -7.35 -3.20 2.28
N ASP A 31 -8.08 -2.72 1.28
CA ASP A 31 -9.38 -2.10 1.49
C ASP A 31 -10.44 -3.19 1.66
N VAL A 32 -10.64 -3.62 2.91
CA VAL A 32 -11.60 -4.67 3.25
C VAL A 32 -13.05 -4.22 3.01
N GLU A 33 -13.35 -2.92 3.13
CA GLU A 33 -14.68 -2.38 2.82
C GLU A 33 -14.99 -2.45 1.32
N ALA A 34 -13.97 -2.23 0.47
CA ALA A 34 -14.08 -2.37 -0.98
C ALA A 34 -13.78 -3.81 -1.45
N GLU A 35 -14.01 -4.84 -0.63
CA GLU A 35 -13.84 -6.26 -0.98
C GLU A 35 -12.44 -6.60 -1.53
N CYS A 36 -11.42 -5.85 -1.08
CA CYS A 36 -10.03 -5.90 -1.52
C CYS A 36 -9.83 -5.62 -3.01
N TYR A 37 -10.80 -5.02 -3.72
CA TYR A 37 -10.55 -4.52 -5.08
C TYR A 37 -9.59 -3.33 -5.10
N GLY A 38 -9.38 -2.68 -3.95
CA GLY A 38 -8.39 -1.65 -3.75
C GLY A 38 -7.56 -1.86 -2.50
N TYR A 39 -6.60 -0.97 -2.31
CA TYR A 39 -5.72 -0.94 -1.17
C TYR A 39 -5.24 0.49 -0.89
N PHE A 40 -4.85 0.71 0.35
CA PHE A 40 -4.28 1.97 0.82
C PHE A 40 -2.77 1.86 0.97
N ILE A 41 -2.07 2.97 0.72
CA ILE A 41 -0.67 3.17 1.11
C ILE A 41 -0.61 4.31 2.12
N CYS A 42 0.14 4.12 3.20
CA CYS A 42 0.43 5.17 4.18
C CYS A 42 1.80 5.79 3.92
N SER A 43 1.85 7.03 3.44
CA SER A 43 3.09 7.72 3.06
C SER A 43 3.34 8.96 3.90
N GLN A 44 4.61 9.35 4.06
CA GLN A 44 4.97 10.60 4.73
C GLN A 44 4.66 11.78 3.80
N GLY A 45 3.76 12.68 4.21
CA GLY A 45 3.44 13.89 3.45
C GLY A 45 4.34 15.07 3.77
N GLU A 46 4.72 15.21 5.04
CA GLU A 46 5.53 16.31 5.58
C GLU A 46 6.61 15.76 6.51
N ILE A 47 7.75 16.44 6.64
CA ILE A 47 8.80 16.03 7.59
C ILE A 47 8.22 16.07 9.01
N ASN A 48 8.26 14.94 9.73
CA ASN A 48 7.68 14.77 11.08
C ASN A 48 6.16 14.98 11.20
N GLY A 49 5.43 15.04 10.08
CA GLY A 49 3.97 15.12 10.07
C GLY A 49 3.25 13.77 10.20
N PRO A 50 1.90 13.76 10.25
CA PRO A 50 1.13 12.51 10.19
C PRO A 50 1.30 11.81 8.84
N LEU A 51 1.03 10.51 8.81
CA LEU A 51 0.99 9.75 7.56
C LEU A 51 -0.27 10.08 6.77
N LEU A 52 -0.11 10.28 5.46
CA LEU A 52 -1.21 10.47 4.53
C LEU A 52 -1.64 9.13 3.93
N LYS A 53 -2.95 8.93 3.77
CA LYS A 53 -3.49 7.78 3.05
C LYS A 53 -3.68 8.09 1.57
N SER A 54 -3.19 7.20 0.72
CA SER A 54 -3.51 7.15 -0.71
C SER A 54 -4.25 5.86 -1.01
N HIS A 55 -5.18 5.86 -1.97
CA HIS A 55 -5.94 4.66 -2.35
C HIS A 55 -5.70 4.30 -3.81
N PHE A 56 -5.51 3.01 -4.09
CA PHE A 56 -5.24 2.47 -5.40
C PHE A 56 -6.17 1.30 -5.72
N TRP A 57 -6.60 1.22 -6.97
CA TRP A 57 -7.41 0.11 -7.46
C TRP A 57 -6.52 -0.97 -8.08
N CYS A 58 -6.88 -2.23 -7.83
CA CYS A 58 -6.38 -3.33 -8.63
C CYS A 58 -7.04 -3.35 -10.01
N GLY A 59 -6.36 -3.96 -10.98
CA GLY A 59 -6.85 -4.09 -12.35
C GLY A 59 -7.86 -5.23 -12.55
N PRO A 60 -8.11 -5.61 -13.81
CA PRO A 60 -9.13 -6.60 -14.12
C PRO A 60 -9.03 -7.93 -13.46
N THR A 61 -10.15 -8.36 -12.86
CA THR A 61 -10.30 -9.67 -12.25
C THR A 61 -9.28 -9.94 -11.13
N THR A 62 -8.80 -8.86 -10.50
CA THR A 62 -7.81 -8.93 -9.42
C THR A 62 -8.26 -8.23 -8.15
N LYS A 63 -7.81 -8.76 -7.02
CA LYS A 63 -7.95 -8.21 -5.68
C LYS A 63 -6.58 -8.10 -5.04
N PHE A 64 -6.43 -7.17 -4.11
CA PHE A 64 -5.22 -6.99 -3.35
C PHE A 64 -5.06 -8.10 -2.31
N ASN A 65 -4.01 -8.91 -2.48
CA ASN A 65 -3.63 -9.91 -1.51
C ASN A 65 -2.73 -9.27 -0.45
N GLN A 66 -3.25 -9.05 0.75
CA GLN A 66 -2.48 -8.42 1.83
C GLN A 66 -1.20 -9.20 2.19
N ARG A 67 -1.20 -10.53 2.09
CA ARG A 67 -0.05 -11.36 2.49
C ARG A 67 1.14 -11.14 1.55
N SER A 68 0.88 -11.09 0.24
CA SER A 68 1.93 -10.83 -0.75
C SER A 68 2.13 -9.34 -1.05
N ARG A 69 1.21 -8.48 -0.61
CA ARG A 69 1.13 -7.04 -0.92
C ARG A 69 1.08 -6.75 -2.42
N THR A 70 0.36 -7.58 -3.17
CA THR A 70 0.22 -7.47 -4.62
C THR A 70 -1.21 -7.74 -5.05
N CYS A 71 -1.63 -7.16 -6.17
CA CYS A 71 -2.88 -7.55 -6.82
C CYS A 71 -2.73 -8.95 -7.42
N GLN A 72 -3.61 -9.87 -7.03
CA GLN A 72 -3.67 -11.24 -7.51
C GLN A 72 -5.06 -11.53 -8.05
N THR A 73 -5.20 -12.63 -8.80
CA THR A 73 -6.52 -13.08 -9.27
C THR A 73 -7.49 -13.26 -8.10
N GLU A 74 -8.76 -12.93 -8.30
CA GLU A 74 -9.80 -12.99 -7.26
C GLU A 74 -9.81 -14.31 -6.46
N ALA A 75 -9.64 -15.45 -7.16
CA ALA A 75 -9.62 -16.78 -6.55
C ALA A 75 -8.46 -17.00 -5.54
N ASN A 76 -7.40 -16.21 -5.64
CA ASN A 76 -6.23 -16.30 -4.76
C ASN A 76 -6.31 -15.36 -3.55
N VAL A 77 -7.41 -14.60 -3.40
CA VAL A 77 -7.52 -13.57 -2.36
C VAL A 77 -8.70 -13.84 -1.43
N ALA A 78 -8.38 -14.22 -0.18
CA ALA A 78 -9.34 -14.31 0.90
C ALA A 78 -9.45 -12.95 1.63
N CYS A 79 -10.27 -12.03 1.10
CA CYS A 79 -10.32 -10.65 1.59
C CYS A 79 -10.73 -10.51 3.06
N SER A 80 -11.67 -11.33 3.53
CA SER A 80 -12.19 -11.27 4.91
C SER A 80 -11.12 -11.46 5.99
N VAL A 81 -10.00 -12.11 5.66
CA VAL A 81 -8.88 -12.35 6.58
C VAL A 81 -7.67 -11.45 6.31
N SER A 82 -7.76 -10.51 5.36
CA SER A 82 -6.63 -9.64 4.97
C SER A 82 -6.05 -8.87 6.15
N HIS A 83 -6.89 -8.32 7.03
CA HIS A 83 -6.46 -7.56 8.21
C HIS A 83 -5.45 -8.33 9.11
N ARG A 84 -5.52 -9.67 9.13
CA ARG A 84 -4.59 -10.51 9.91
C ARG A 84 -3.15 -10.41 9.44
N TYR A 85 -2.92 -9.96 8.20
CA TYR A 85 -1.59 -9.84 7.59
C TYR A 85 -1.04 -8.41 7.58
N PHE A 86 -1.73 -7.42 8.18
CA PHE A 86 -1.22 -6.04 8.25
C PHE A 86 0.13 -5.93 8.95
N HIS A 87 0.41 -6.85 9.90
CA HIS A 87 1.68 -6.92 10.61
C HIS A 87 2.88 -7.18 9.69
N LEU A 88 2.66 -7.75 8.49
CA LEU A 88 3.74 -8.02 7.55
C LEU A 88 4.42 -6.73 7.07
N ASN A 89 3.73 -5.58 7.07
CA ASN A 89 4.34 -4.29 6.72
C ASN A 89 5.50 -3.86 7.64
N LYS A 90 5.71 -4.53 8.78
CA LYS A 90 6.86 -4.25 9.67
C LYS A 90 8.20 -4.55 9.00
N ASP A 91 8.25 -5.44 8.02
CA ASP A 91 9.46 -5.73 7.27
C ASP A 91 9.97 -4.52 6.45
N ILE A 92 9.10 -3.58 6.10
CA ILE A 92 9.45 -2.33 5.41
C ILE A 92 10.38 -1.47 6.28
N LEU A 93 10.18 -1.50 7.61
CA LEU A 93 11.06 -0.80 8.55
C LEU A 93 12.46 -1.43 8.66
N SER A 94 12.63 -2.65 8.17
CA SER A 94 13.92 -3.35 8.20
C SER A 94 14.79 -3.03 6.97
N LEU A 95 14.27 -2.25 6.03
CA LEU A 95 15.06 -1.71 4.93
C LEU A 95 15.90 -0.54 5.47
N PRO A 96 17.20 -0.47 5.14
CA PRO A 96 17.99 0.73 5.42
C PRO A 96 17.29 1.94 4.82
N ASP A 97 17.19 3.04 5.58
CA ASP A 97 16.75 4.30 4.98
C ASP A 97 17.78 4.64 3.89
N PRO A 98 17.38 4.87 2.63
CA PRO A 98 18.32 5.25 1.58
C PRO A 98 19.05 6.56 1.91
N ASP A 99 18.50 7.38 2.81
CA ASP A 99 19.15 8.57 3.36
C ASP A 99 20.33 8.25 4.30
N ASP A 100 20.43 7.03 4.85
CA ASP A 100 21.61 6.60 5.61
C ASP A 100 22.79 6.24 4.69
N ASP A 101 22.54 5.76 3.47
CA ASP A 101 23.57 5.49 2.47
C ASP A 101 23.99 6.76 1.69
N ILE A 102 23.14 7.80 1.65
CA ILE A 102 23.48 9.14 1.12
C ILE A 102 24.04 10.02 2.27
N LYS A 103 24.93 9.46 3.08
CA LYS A 103 25.79 10.24 4.01
C LYS A 103 27.17 10.51 3.45
N ASP A 104 27.38 10.36 2.14
CA ASP A 104 28.45 11.07 1.45
C ASP A 104 28.09 12.56 1.44
N THR A 105 28.41 13.19 2.56
CA THR A 105 28.33 14.62 2.78
C THR A 105 29.06 15.29 1.64
N PHE A 106 28.36 16.07 0.82
CA PHE A 106 29.02 16.95 -0.12
C PHE A 106 29.95 17.87 0.67
N GLU A 107 31.25 17.58 0.67
CA GLU A 107 32.28 18.42 1.26
C GLU A 107 32.62 19.53 0.23
N PRO A 108 32.12 20.76 0.39
CA PRO A 108 32.42 21.84 -0.55
C PRO A 108 33.93 22.10 -0.68
N SER A 109 34.73 21.70 0.32
CA SER A 109 36.20 21.79 0.31
C SER A 109 36.90 20.86 -0.68
N LYS A 110 36.25 19.82 -1.21
CA LYS A 110 36.82 18.91 -2.22
C LYS A 110 36.50 19.29 -3.67
N VAL A 111 35.68 20.31 -3.89
CA VAL A 111 35.21 20.71 -5.23
C VAL A 111 36.04 21.86 -5.81
N MET A 112 36.96 22.43 -5.03
CA MET A 112 37.89 23.43 -5.54
C MET A 112 39.11 22.75 -6.16
N THR A 113 38.99 22.41 -7.45
CA THR A 113 40.14 22.21 -8.35
C THR A 113 40.01 23.13 -9.54
#